data_AF-A0A2E2SAF1-F1
#
_entry.id   AF-A0A2E2SAF1-F1
#
_cell.length_a   1.000
_cell.length_b   1.000
_cell.length_c   1.000
_cell.angle_alpha   90.00
_cell.angle_beta   90.00
_cell.angle_gamma   90.00
#
_symmetry.space_group_name_H-M   'P 1'
#
loop_
_entity.id
_entity.type
_entity.pdbx_description
1 polymer ?
#
loop_
_entity_poly.entity_id
_entity_poly.type
_entity_poly.pdbx_seq_one_letter_code
_entity_poly.pdbx_strand_id
1 'polypeptide(L)'
;MIDIDMSSLQEIGEFGSQAWSEGCSGFGIKILESADLPSDLVWAFSEIYTSPPKRLLSETYDQTGYFFMVNKGVISGGTNITQECLSLPGFHAKMKWGYICNQSRTLYGFEGQRQRTEEEKTLRDEMEKYLGYSPELGGVDNPFWPKPIIAALSHGVEDGGGLHNIAAKMQSKSPEYDGMPVTEMGVPDFSKMLDEQKKAFIKLCSV
;
A
#
# COMPACT_ATOMS: atom_id res chain seq x y z
N MET A 1 3.24 21.07 -9.55
CA MET A 1 3.47 19.78 -8.89
C MET A 1 4.91 19.75 -8.44
N ILE A 2 5.15 19.34 -7.19
CA ILE A 2 6.50 19.24 -6.63
C ILE A 2 7.23 18.02 -7.17
N ASP A 3 8.51 18.17 -7.50
CA ASP A 3 9.41 17.05 -7.77
C ASP A 3 10.05 16.62 -6.45
N ILE A 4 9.81 15.39 -6.03
CA ILE A 4 10.40 14.82 -4.82
C ILE A 4 11.72 14.18 -5.19
N ASP A 5 12.81 14.60 -4.54
CA ASP A 5 14.12 14.00 -4.73
C ASP A 5 14.16 12.61 -4.10
N MET A 6 13.89 11.60 -4.92
CA MET A 6 13.87 10.18 -4.54
C MET A 6 15.21 9.68 -3.99
N SER A 7 16.34 10.36 -4.30
CA SER A 7 17.66 9.99 -3.80
C SER A 7 17.90 10.41 -2.35
N SER A 8 17.11 11.39 -1.88
CA SER A 8 17.18 11.91 -0.50
C SER A 8 16.33 11.11 0.49
N LEU A 9 15.42 10.26 0.00
CA LEU A 9 14.52 9.47 0.84
C LEU A 9 15.28 8.35 1.55
N GLN A 10 14.98 8.17 2.84
CA GLN A 10 15.54 7.11 3.68
C GLN A 10 14.45 6.11 4.05
N GLU A 11 14.85 4.88 4.35
CA GLU A 11 13.96 3.93 5.00
C GLU A 11 13.63 4.44 6.41
N ILE A 12 12.34 4.60 6.71
CA ILE A 12 11.86 5.15 7.99
C ILE A 12 11.07 4.13 8.82
N GLY A 13 10.68 3.00 8.23
CA GLY A 13 9.98 1.94 8.95
C GLY A 13 9.49 0.80 8.05
N GLU A 14 9.05 -0.27 8.70
CA GLU A 14 8.43 -1.41 8.02
C GLU A 14 7.06 -1.02 7.44
N PHE A 15 6.57 -1.79 6.47
CA PHE A 15 5.23 -1.62 5.91
C PHE A 15 4.16 -1.61 6.99
N GLY A 16 3.35 -0.56 7.05
CA GLY A 16 2.31 -0.38 8.06
C GLY A 16 2.80 0.03 9.45
N SER A 17 4.11 0.15 9.69
CA SER A 17 4.59 0.75 10.94
C SER A 17 4.16 2.21 11.06
N GLN A 18 4.05 2.73 12.29
CA GLN A 18 3.60 4.11 12.52
C GLN A 18 4.45 5.14 11.74
N ALA A 19 5.78 5.06 11.84
CA ALA A 19 6.68 6.00 11.17
C ALA A 19 6.52 5.95 9.64
N TRP A 20 6.40 4.76 9.06
CA TRP A 20 6.18 4.60 7.62
C TRP A 20 4.82 5.16 7.18
N SER A 21 3.76 4.87 7.92
CA SER A 21 2.40 5.37 7.66
C SER A 21 2.31 6.89 7.77
N GLU A 22 2.97 7.49 8.77
CA GLU A 22 3.08 8.95 8.93
C GLU A 22 3.81 9.58 7.74
N GLY A 23 4.91 8.97 7.29
CA GLY A 23 5.63 9.40 6.10
C GLY A 23 4.77 9.35 4.84
N CYS A 24 4.07 8.24 4.61
CA CYS A 24 3.20 8.07 3.45
C CYS A 24 2.05 9.09 3.42
N SER A 25 1.38 9.28 4.56
CA SER A 25 0.34 10.32 4.69
C SER A 25 0.90 11.71 4.44
N GLY A 26 2.04 12.05 5.07
CA GLY A 26 2.68 13.36 4.94
C GLY A 26 3.09 13.68 3.50
N PHE A 27 3.61 12.71 2.75
CA PHE A 27 3.90 12.90 1.32
C PHE A 27 2.64 12.99 0.47
N GLY A 28 1.61 12.19 0.74
CA GLY A 28 0.31 12.32 0.09
C GLY A 28 -0.26 13.73 0.22
N ILE A 29 -0.26 14.29 1.44
CA ILE A 29 -0.67 15.67 1.72
C ILE A 29 0.18 16.66 0.91
N LYS A 30 1.51 16.60 1.01
CA LYS A 30 2.42 17.53 0.30
C LYS A 30 2.22 17.50 -1.22
N ILE A 31 1.99 16.32 -1.80
CA ILE A 31 1.73 16.18 -3.24
C ILE A 31 0.45 16.91 -3.60
N LEU A 32 -0.65 16.66 -2.86
CA LEU A 32 -1.94 17.30 -3.11
C LEU A 32 -1.89 18.82 -2.90
N GLU A 33 -1.16 19.31 -1.89
CA GLU A 33 -0.98 20.75 -1.63
C GLU A 33 -0.22 21.44 -2.76
N SER A 34 0.67 20.72 -3.45
CA SER A 34 1.44 21.23 -4.59
C SER A 34 0.71 21.14 -5.93
N ALA A 35 -0.47 20.52 -5.94
CA ALA A 35 -1.27 20.28 -7.12
C ALA A 35 -2.32 21.38 -7.31
N ASP A 36 -2.62 21.72 -8.56
CA ASP A 36 -3.69 22.65 -8.91
C ASP A 36 -5.03 21.90 -8.89
N LEU A 37 -5.55 21.67 -7.68
CA LEU A 37 -6.79 20.92 -7.46
C LEU A 37 -8.01 21.84 -7.50
N PRO A 38 -9.16 21.38 -8.06
CA PRO A 38 -10.41 22.12 -7.97
C PRO A 38 -10.79 22.40 -6.51
N SER A 39 -11.23 23.63 -6.22
CA SER A 39 -11.58 24.06 -4.86
C SER A 39 -12.77 23.31 -4.26
N ASP A 40 -13.62 22.72 -5.09
CA ASP A 40 -14.79 21.93 -4.71
C ASP A 40 -14.52 20.41 -4.71
N LEU A 41 -13.28 19.99 -4.97
CA LEU A 41 -12.93 18.58 -5.02
C LEU A 41 -13.19 17.91 -3.67
N VAL A 42 -13.85 16.75 -3.72
CA VAL A 42 -14.09 15.87 -2.59
C VAL A 42 -13.61 14.48 -2.97
N TRP A 43 -12.57 14.01 -2.29
CA TRP A 43 -11.95 12.72 -2.57
C TRP A 43 -11.09 12.25 -1.40
N ALA A 44 -11.00 10.94 -1.17
CA ALA A 44 -10.15 10.37 -0.13
C ALA A 44 -9.35 9.14 -0.58
N PHE A 45 -8.24 8.91 0.12
CA PHE A 45 -7.43 7.71 0.07
C PHE A 45 -7.29 7.15 1.47
N SER A 46 -7.47 5.84 1.64
CA SER A 46 -7.08 5.15 2.86
C SER A 46 -6.63 3.73 2.57
N GLU A 47 -5.62 3.26 3.30
CA GLU A 47 -5.26 1.85 3.33
C GLU A 47 -5.27 1.35 4.77
N ILE A 48 -5.98 0.25 5.01
CA ILE A 48 -6.01 -0.44 6.30
C ILE A 48 -5.37 -1.81 6.10
N TYR A 49 -4.26 -2.08 6.80
CA TYR A 49 -3.64 -3.40 6.78
C TYR A 49 -4.06 -4.21 7.99
N THR A 50 -4.73 -5.31 7.72
CA THR A 50 -5.31 -6.20 8.72
C THR A 50 -4.35 -7.34 9.06
N SER A 51 -4.46 -7.83 10.29
CA SER A 51 -3.58 -8.87 10.83
C SER A 51 -2.07 -8.58 10.73
N PRO A 52 -1.61 -7.38 11.13
CA PRO A 52 -0.18 -7.09 11.16
C PRO A 52 0.55 -7.90 12.26
N PRO A 53 1.88 -8.03 12.16
CA PRO A 53 2.69 -8.43 13.30
C PRO A 53 2.47 -7.47 14.49
N LYS A 54 2.33 -8.04 15.70
CA LYS A 54 2.08 -7.25 16.93
C LYS A 54 3.12 -6.15 17.18
N ARG A 55 4.35 -6.33 16.71
CA ARG A 55 5.44 -5.33 16.86
C ARG A 55 5.17 -4.02 16.13
N LEU A 56 4.28 -4.02 15.14
CA LEU A 56 3.92 -2.82 14.39
C LEU A 56 2.87 -1.95 15.10
N LEU A 57 2.32 -2.44 16.21
CA LEU A 57 1.27 -1.79 16.98
C LEU A 57 1.80 -1.28 18.33
N SER A 58 1.15 -0.26 18.86
CA SER A 58 1.38 0.28 20.21
C SER A 58 0.06 0.69 20.86
N GLU A 59 0.09 1.12 22.13
CA GLU A 59 -1.10 1.63 22.82
C GLU A 59 -1.73 2.85 22.13
N THR A 60 -0.92 3.64 21.42
CA THR A 60 -1.37 4.85 20.71
C THR A 60 -1.47 4.66 19.19
N TYR A 61 -1.14 3.46 18.69
CA TYR A 61 -1.20 3.08 17.27
C TYR A 61 -1.69 1.64 17.18
N ASP A 62 -3.00 1.47 17.28
CA ASP A 62 -3.71 0.19 17.36
C ASP A 62 -4.22 -0.30 16.00
N GLN A 63 -4.12 0.54 14.96
CA GLN A 63 -4.44 0.22 13.58
C GLN A 63 -3.27 0.57 12.67
N THR A 64 -2.96 -0.31 11.73
CA THR A 64 -1.92 -0.06 10.72
C THR A 64 -2.52 0.43 9.42
N GLY A 65 -1.97 1.53 8.91
CA GLY A 65 -2.45 2.16 7.71
C GLY A 65 -2.27 3.66 7.75
N TYR A 66 -2.68 4.31 6.67
CA TYR A 66 -2.66 5.76 6.57
C TYR A 66 -3.78 6.23 5.65
N PHE A 67 -4.08 7.51 5.77
CA PHE A 67 -5.02 8.19 4.89
C PHE A 67 -4.54 9.59 4.55
N PHE A 68 -5.12 10.12 3.48
CA PHE A 68 -5.14 11.53 3.18
C PHE A 68 -6.36 11.81 2.31
N MET A 69 -6.89 13.02 2.40
CA MET A 69 -8.12 13.39 1.72
C MET A 69 -8.10 14.87 1.35
N VAL A 70 -8.93 15.20 0.37
CA VAL A 70 -9.32 16.57 0.04
C VAL A 70 -10.83 16.65 0.22
N ASN A 71 -11.29 17.52 1.10
CA ASN A 71 -12.72 17.74 1.35
C ASN A 71 -13.03 19.22 1.11
N LYS A 72 -13.59 19.54 -0.07
CA LYS A 72 -13.90 20.91 -0.50
C LYS A 72 -12.67 21.81 -0.43
N GLY A 73 -11.57 21.34 -1.02
CA GLY A 73 -10.29 22.06 -1.08
C GLY A 73 -9.46 22.02 0.22
N VAL A 74 -9.98 21.45 1.31
CA VAL A 74 -9.21 21.27 2.55
C VAL A 74 -8.51 19.92 2.50
N ILE A 75 -7.17 19.95 2.52
CA ILE A 75 -6.34 18.74 2.55
C ILE A 75 -6.03 18.37 3.99
N SER A 76 -6.14 17.08 4.29
CA SER A 76 -5.78 16.53 5.61
C SER A 76 -5.38 15.06 5.48
N GLY A 77 -4.78 14.49 6.51
CA GLY A 77 -4.39 13.10 6.55
C GLY A 77 -3.80 12.71 7.90
N GLY A 78 -3.47 11.44 8.03
CA GLY A 78 -2.75 10.90 9.17
C GLY A 78 -2.79 9.39 9.18
N THR A 79 -2.61 8.83 10.36
CA THR A 79 -2.60 7.38 10.59
C THR A 79 -3.86 6.86 11.27
N ASN A 80 -4.61 7.75 11.95
CA ASN A 80 -5.91 7.43 12.52
C ASN A 80 -7.01 7.58 11.47
N ILE A 81 -7.30 6.51 10.73
CA ILE A 81 -8.26 6.52 9.63
C ILE A 81 -9.68 6.73 10.17
N THR A 82 -10.26 7.90 9.84
CA THR A 82 -11.55 8.33 10.38
C THR A 82 -12.74 7.87 9.53
N GLN A 83 -13.92 7.83 10.14
CA GLN A 83 -15.18 7.60 9.40
C GLN A 83 -15.47 8.71 8.39
N GLU A 84 -15.01 9.94 8.65
CA GLU A 84 -15.10 11.03 7.68
C GLU A 84 -14.35 10.64 6.39
N CYS A 85 -13.09 10.22 6.50
CA CYS A 85 -12.28 9.77 5.36
C CYS A 85 -12.97 8.62 4.62
N LEU A 86 -13.45 7.61 5.34
CA LEU A 86 -14.08 6.41 4.74
C LEU A 86 -15.43 6.71 4.08
N SER A 87 -16.07 7.82 4.41
CA SER A 87 -17.37 8.22 3.84
C SER A 87 -17.26 9.00 2.53
N LEU A 88 -16.06 9.50 2.19
CA LEU A 88 -15.82 10.22 0.95
C LEU A 88 -15.67 9.26 -0.24
N PRO A 89 -16.04 9.67 -1.47
CA PRO A 89 -15.72 8.88 -2.65
C PRO A 89 -14.19 8.81 -2.81
N GLY A 90 -13.65 7.63 -3.08
CA GLY A 90 -12.22 7.48 -2.98
C GLY A 90 -11.67 6.11 -3.31
N PHE A 91 -10.42 5.91 -2.90
CA PHE A 91 -9.76 4.62 -2.89
C PHE A 91 -9.59 4.19 -1.43
N HIS A 92 -10.32 3.16 -1.02
CA HIS A 92 -10.30 2.64 0.34
C HIS A 92 -9.91 1.17 0.31
N ALA A 93 -8.63 0.88 0.51
CA ALA A 93 -8.14 -0.49 0.56
C ALA A 93 -8.22 -1.03 1.99
N LYS A 94 -8.61 -2.29 2.09
CA LYS A 94 -8.46 -3.08 3.31
C LYS A 94 -7.85 -4.42 2.93
N MET A 95 -6.59 -4.63 3.28
CA MET A 95 -5.79 -5.76 2.79
C MET A 95 -5.23 -6.57 3.97
N LYS A 96 -5.00 -7.87 3.78
CA LYS A 96 -4.18 -8.66 4.73
C LYS A 96 -2.73 -8.19 4.62
N TRP A 97 -2.12 -7.81 5.75
CA TRP A 97 -0.75 -7.30 5.79
C TRP A 97 0.23 -8.27 5.13
N GLY A 98 0.16 -9.55 5.47
CA GLY A 98 1.00 -10.61 4.92
C GLY A 98 0.76 -10.92 3.44
N TYR A 99 -0.28 -10.37 2.82
CA TYR A 99 -0.51 -10.57 1.40
C TYR A 99 0.20 -9.53 0.54
N ILE A 100 0.35 -8.29 1.05
CA ILE A 100 0.83 -7.16 0.23
C ILE A 100 2.14 -6.50 0.67
N CYS A 101 2.60 -6.74 1.89
CA CYS A 101 3.68 -5.93 2.45
C CYS A 101 5.00 -6.05 1.68
N ASN A 102 5.36 -7.22 1.16
CA ASN A 102 6.66 -7.40 0.52
C ASN A 102 6.73 -6.70 -0.85
N GLN A 103 5.75 -6.93 -1.72
CA GLN A 103 5.72 -6.32 -3.06
C GLN A 103 5.45 -4.81 -3.02
N SER A 104 4.95 -4.28 -1.90
CA SER A 104 4.77 -2.83 -1.72
C SER A 104 6.10 -2.07 -1.66
N ARG A 105 7.23 -2.75 -1.43
CA ARG A 105 8.58 -2.18 -1.47
C ARG A 105 9.16 -2.07 -2.87
N THR A 106 8.52 -2.68 -3.86
CA THR A 106 9.04 -2.70 -5.23
C THR A 106 8.73 -1.39 -5.94
N LEU A 107 9.73 -0.84 -6.61
CA LEU A 107 9.59 0.34 -7.45
C LEU A 107 9.10 -0.06 -8.82
N TYR A 108 8.15 0.68 -9.37
CA TYR A 108 7.66 0.42 -10.72
C TYR A 108 7.06 1.67 -11.39
N GLY A 109 7.12 1.68 -12.73
CA GLY A 109 6.24 2.46 -13.60
C GLY A 109 4.95 1.70 -13.93
N PHE A 110 4.20 2.14 -14.94
CA PHE A 110 2.92 1.50 -15.29
C PHE A 110 3.06 0.05 -15.77
N GLU A 111 4.15 -0.30 -16.45
CA GLU A 111 4.40 -1.68 -16.89
C GLU A 111 4.59 -2.63 -15.70
N GLY A 112 5.45 -2.26 -14.75
CA GLY A 112 5.67 -3.05 -13.54
C GLY A 112 4.40 -3.15 -12.67
N GLN A 113 3.56 -2.11 -12.64
CA GLN A 113 2.25 -2.19 -11.95
C GLN A 113 1.37 -3.29 -12.56
N ARG A 114 1.31 -3.39 -13.90
CA ARG A 114 0.54 -4.43 -14.61
C ARG A 114 1.11 -5.81 -14.32
N GLN A 115 2.42 -5.97 -14.42
CA GLN A 115 3.08 -7.23 -14.08
C GLN A 115 2.79 -7.65 -12.64
N ARG A 116 2.95 -6.75 -11.67
CA ARG A 116 2.63 -7.02 -10.26
C ARG A 116 1.17 -7.47 -10.09
N THR A 117 0.23 -6.84 -10.80
CA THR A 117 -1.19 -7.19 -10.74
C THR A 117 -1.45 -8.61 -11.25
N GLU A 118 -0.78 -9.01 -12.33
CA GLU A 118 -0.87 -10.36 -12.89
C GLU A 118 -0.25 -11.40 -11.94
N GLU A 119 0.90 -11.10 -11.35
CA GLU A 119 1.56 -11.97 -10.38
C GLU A 119 0.74 -12.13 -9.09
N GLU A 120 0.11 -11.07 -8.59
CA GLU A 120 -0.81 -11.14 -7.44
C GLU A 120 -2.05 -11.99 -7.75
N LYS A 121 -2.55 -11.94 -8.99
CA LYS A 121 -3.61 -12.84 -9.44
C LYS A 121 -3.14 -14.29 -9.41
N THR A 122 -1.95 -14.59 -9.93
CA THR A 122 -1.38 -15.94 -9.88
C THR A 122 -1.20 -16.42 -8.45
N LEU A 123 -0.66 -15.60 -7.54
CA LEU A 123 -0.53 -15.91 -6.13
C LEU A 123 -1.87 -16.31 -5.51
N ARG A 124 -2.93 -15.51 -5.74
CA ARG A 124 -4.26 -15.83 -5.22
C ARG A 124 -4.80 -17.16 -5.77
N ASP A 125 -4.67 -17.38 -7.07
CA ASP A 125 -5.16 -18.61 -7.72
C ASP A 125 -4.42 -19.86 -7.18
N GLU A 126 -3.13 -19.74 -6.90
CA GLU A 126 -2.32 -20.81 -6.29
C GLU A 126 -2.67 -21.08 -4.83
N MET A 127 -2.91 -20.03 -4.04
CA MET A 127 -3.39 -20.15 -2.67
C MET A 127 -4.76 -20.81 -2.63
N GLU A 128 -5.70 -20.40 -3.48
CA GLU A 128 -7.04 -20.99 -3.57
C GLU A 128 -6.96 -22.48 -3.89
N LYS A 129 -6.13 -22.87 -4.87
CA LYS A 129 -5.92 -24.27 -5.23
C LYS A 129 -5.36 -25.09 -4.05
N TYR A 130 -4.45 -24.52 -3.27
CA TYR A 130 -3.85 -25.19 -2.11
C TYR A 130 -4.83 -25.32 -0.95
N LEU A 131 -5.62 -24.29 -0.69
CA LEU A 131 -6.57 -24.22 0.43
C LEU A 131 -7.88 -24.97 0.15
N GLY A 132 -8.26 -25.10 -1.12
CA GLY A 132 -9.55 -25.66 -1.54
C GLY A 132 -10.72 -24.67 -1.41
N TYR A 133 -10.43 -23.39 -1.19
CA TYR A 133 -11.41 -22.29 -1.12
C TYR A 133 -10.73 -20.96 -1.42
N SER A 134 -11.49 -19.95 -1.88
CA SER A 134 -10.97 -18.59 -2.11
C SER A 134 -10.72 -17.88 -0.77
N PRO A 135 -9.47 -17.52 -0.44
CA PRO A 135 -9.17 -16.85 0.81
C PRO A 135 -9.58 -15.37 0.81
N GLU A 136 -10.05 -14.87 1.96
CA GLU A 136 -10.35 -13.44 2.16
C GLU A 136 -9.06 -12.64 2.42
N LEU A 137 -8.44 -12.17 1.34
CA LEU A 137 -7.17 -11.43 1.37
C LEU A 137 -7.38 -9.91 1.45
N GLY A 138 -8.64 -9.47 1.42
CA GLY A 138 -9.01 -8.06 1.34
C GLY A 138 -9.13 -7.56 -0.10
N GLY A 139 -9.44 -6.27 -0.22
CA GLY A 139 -9.66 -5.64 -1.52
C GLY A 139 -9.94 -4.15 -1.43
N VAL A 140 -10.43 -3.61 -2.54
CA VAL A 140 -10.83 -2.22 -2.70
C VAL A 140 -12.21 -2.21 -3.33
N ASP A 141 -13.18 -1.64 -2.64
CA ASP A 141 -14.56 -1.58 -3.12
C ASP A 141 -14.78 -0.28 -3.91
N ASN A 142 -15.26 -0.41 -5.16
CA ASN A 142 -15.67 0.70 -6.03
C ASN A 142 -14.71 1.90 -6.04
N PRO A 143 -13.41 1.71 -6.35
CA PRO A 143 -12.44 2.79 -6.30
C PRO A 143 -12.80 3.92 -7.27
N PHE A 144 -12.75 5.15 -6.77
CA PHE A 144 -12.96 6.36 -7.56
C PHE A 144 -11.66 7.17 -7.63
N TRP A 145 -11.24 7.51 -8.84
CA TRP A 145 -10.00 8.23 -9.11
C TRP A 145 -10.23 9.42 -10.06
N PRO A 146 -10.44 10.64 -9.54
CA PRO A 146 -10.52 11.84 -10.36
C PRO A 146 -9.22 12.09 -11.12
N LYS A 147 -9.32 12.59 -12.37
CA LYS A 147 -8.14 12.93 -13.19
C LYS A 147 -7.11 13.82 -12.47
N PRO A 148 -7.49 14.89 -11.74
CA PRO A 148 -6.52 15.72 -11.03
C PRO A 148 -5.74 14.95 -9.96
N ILE A 149 -6.41 14.02 -9.27
CA ILE A 149 -5.78 13.16 -8.25
C ILE A 149 -4.80 12.19 -8.90
N ILE A 150 -5.20 11.54 -10.00
CA ILE A 150 -4.31 10.64 -10.75
C ILE A 150 -3.04 11.38 -11.16
N ALA A 151 -3.21 12.55 -11.82
CA ALA A 151 -2.10 13.35 -12.30
C ALA A 151 -1.13 13.74 -11.17
N ALA A 152 -1.67 14.12 -10.00
CA ALA A 152 -0.87 14.48 -8.83
C ALA A 152 -0.10 13.29 -8.26
N LEU A 153 -0.79 12.18 -7.96
CA LEU A 153 -0.18 11.06 -7.24
C LEU A 153 0.73 10.19 -8.13
N SER A 154 0.56 10.21 -9.45
CA SER A 154 1.42 9.50 -10.40
C SER A 154 2.48 10.39 -11.04
N HIS A 155 2.68 11.62 -10.57
CA HIS A 155 3.68 12.53 -11.12
C HIS A 155 5.09 11.92 -11.01
N GLY A 156 5.79 11.82 -12.14
CA GLY A 156 7.13 11.23 -12.24
C GLY A 156 7.20 9.69 -12.09
N VAL A 157 6.07 8.97 -12.17
CA VAL A 157 6.04 7.52 -11.89
C VAL A 157 6.98 6.68 -12.77
N GLU A 158 7.12 7.01 -14.04
CA GLU A 158 8.02 6.31 -14.97
C GLU A 158 9.50 6.49 -14.61
N ASP A 159 9.84 7.58 -13.93
CA ASP A 159 11.19 7.89 -13.46
C ASP A 159 11.40 7.45 -11.99
N GLY A 160 10.47 6.66 -11.43
CA GLY A 160 10.53 6.16 -10.06
C GLY A 160 9.96 7.13 -9.01
N GLY A 161 9.25 8.18 -9.43
CA GLY A 161 8.47 9.08 -8.57
C GLY A 161 7.04 8.57 -8.30
N GLY A 162 6.15 9.47 -7.90
CA GLY A 162 4.77 9.13 -7.53
C GLY A 162 4.64 8.51 -6.13
N LEU A 163 3.43 8.55 -5.58
CA LEU A 163 3.16 8.19 -4.18
C LEU A 163 3.61 6.76 -3.84
N HIS A 164 3.33 5.79 -4.72
CA HIS A 164 3.73 4.40 -4.50
C HIS A 164 5.24 4.26 -4.35
N ASN A 165 6.03 4.82 -5.27
CA ASN A 165 7.48 4.65 -5.24
C ASN A 165 8.11 5.42 -4.06
N ILE A 166 7.51 6.53 -3.64
CA ILE A 166 7.91 7.25 -2.41
C ILE A 166 7.68 6.35 -1.19
N ALA A 167 6.49 5.75 -1.06
CA ALA A 167 6.16 4.82 0.01
C ALA A 167 7.11 3.60 0.00
N ALA A 168 7.37 3.02 -1.17
CA ALA A 168 8.29 1.90 -1.37
C ALA A 168 9.73 2.24 -0.96
N LYS A 169 10.23 3.45 -1.29
CA LYS A 169 11.57 3.92 -0.87
C LYS A 169 11.71 4.12 0.63
N MET A 170 10.63 4.53 1.29
CA MET A 170 10.58 4.70 2.73
C MET A 170 10.44 3.37 3.50
N GLN A 171 10.13 2.28 2.81
CA GLN A 171 9.82 1.00 3.41
C GLN A 171 11.09 0.16 3.67
N SER A 172 11.31 -0.20 4.92
CA SER A 172 12.29 -1.24 5.27
C SER A 172 11.76 -2.64 5.02
N LYS A 173 12.67 -3.61 4.87
CA LYS A 173 12.30 -5.02 4.67
C LYS A 173 11.57 -5.58 5.88
N SER A 174 10.54 -6.38 5.62
CA SER A 174 9.87 -7.17 6.66
C SER A 174 10.55 -8.54 6.81
N PRO A 175 10.97 -8.92 8.03
CA PRO A 175 11.76 -10.13 8.27
C PRO A 175 11.02 -11.43 7.93
N GLU A 176 9.69 -11.41 7.87
CA GLU A 176 8.89 -12.60 7.51
C GLU A 176 9.14 -13.11 6.08
N TYR A 177 9.74 -12.28 5.21
CA TYR A 177 10.05 -12.64 3.83
C TYR A 177 11.52 -12.97 3.61
N ASP A 178 12.35 -12.96 4.66
CA ASP A 178 13.76 -13.34 4.55
C ASP A 178 13.88 -14.81 4.13
N GLY A 179 14.43 -15.04 2.93
CA GLY A 179 14.54 -16.38 2.34
C GLY A 179 13.23 -16.96 1.78
N MET A 180 12.15 -16.17 1.74
CA MET A 180 10.91 -16.56 1.07
C MET A 180 11.04 -16.37 -0.45
N PRO A 181 10.64 -17.35 -1.28
CA PRO A 181 10.57 -17.16 -2.73
C PRO A 181 9.61 -16.03 -3.10
N VAL A 182 10.11 -15.10 -3.92
CA VAL A 182 9.34 -13.96 -4.44
C VAL A 182 9.67 -13.76 -5.92
N THR A 183 8.76 -13.14 -6.66
CA THR A 183 8.96 -12.69 -8.04
C THR A 183 9.88 -11.47 -8.09
N GLU A 184 10.19 -11.00 -9.30
CA GLU A 184 10.92 -9.74 -9.49
C GLU A 184 10.15 -8.54 -8.94
N MET A 185 8.81 -8.54 -9.04
CA MET A 185 7.96 -7.51 -8.42
C MET A 185 7.76 -7.69 -6.92
N GLY A 186 8.45 -8.65 -6.29
CA GLY A 186 8.38 -8.91 -4.86
C GLY A 186 7.09 -9.61 -4.43
N VAL A 187 6.28 -10.11 -5.37
CA VAL A 187 5.08 -10.88 -5.05
C VAL A 187 5.53 -12.26 -4.53
N PRO A 188 4.99 -12.77 -3.41
CA PRO A 188 5.31 -14.11 -2.95
C PRO A 188 5.05 -15.17 -4.02
N ASP A 189 6.05 -16.01 -4.32
CA ASP A 189 5.97 -17.05 -5.35
C ASP A 189 5.58 -18.39 -4.69
N PHE A 190 4.27 -18.57 -4.52
CA PHE A 190 3.70 -19.68 -3.75
C PHE A 190 4.05 -21.04 -4.35
N SER A 191 4.13 -21.14 -5.68
CA SER A 191 4.56 -22.36 -6.39
C SER A 191 5.95 -22.85 -6.00
N LYS A 192 6.88 -21.92 -5.74
CA LYS A 192 8.28 -22.20 -5.38
C LYS A 192 8.51 -22.37 -3.89
N MET A 193 7.53 -22.06 -3.05
CA MET A 193 7.61 -22.26 -1.61
C MET A 193 7.64 -23.76 -1.26
N LEU A 194 8.52 -24.10 -0.31
CA LEU A 194 8.44 -25.38 0.41
C LEU A 194 7.14 -25.44 1.24
N ASP A 195 6.72 -26.64 1.65
CA ASP A 195 5.47 -26.81 2.38
C ASP A 195 5.44 -26.06 3.72
N GLU A 196 6.57 -25.98 4.43
CA GLU A 196 6.70 -25.18 5.65
C GLU A 196 6.55 -23.68 5.36
N GLN A 197 7.11 -23.21 4.24
CA GLN A 197 7.01 -21.81 3.81
C GLN A 197 5.57 -21.46 3.41
N LYS A 198 4.87 -22.35 2.70
CA LYS A 198 3.44 -22.17 2.36
C LYS A 198 2.58 -22.01 3.61
N LYS A 199 2.78 -22.89 4.61
CA LYS A 199 2.07 -22.82 5.89
C LYS A 199 2.39 -21.53 6.65
N ALA A 200 3.67 -21.12 6.66
CA ALA A 200 4.09 -19.87 7.29
C ALA A 200 3.45 -18.65 6.61
N PHE A 201 3.42 -18.63 5.27
CA PHE A 201 2.84 -17.55 4.48
C PHE A 201 1.31 -17.47 4.66
N ILE A 202 0.59 -18.60 4.59
CA ILE A 202 -0.86 -18.65 4.86
C ILE A 202 -1.18 -18.08 6.25
N LYS A 203 -0.41 -18.50 7.27
CA LYS A 203 -0.53 -17.97 8.63
C LYS A 203 -0.26 -16.46 8.67
N LEU A 204 0.71 -15.97 7.91
CA LEU A 204 1.03 -14.55 7.81
C LEU A 204 -0.12 -13.75 7.19
N CYS A 205 -0.80 -14.33 6.19
CA CYS A 205 -2.03 -13.77 5.62
C CYS A 205 -3.25 -13.90 6.54
N SER A 206 -3.14 -14.60 7.68
CA SER A 206 -4.27 -14.90 8.58
C SER A 206 -5.45 -15.53 7.85
N VAL A 207 -5.12 -16.58 7.10
CA VAL A 207 -6.00 -17.46 6.34
C VAL A 207 -5.87 -18.87 6.89
#